data_AF-A0AAJ2GZC7-F1
#
_entry.id   AF-A0AAJ2GZC7-F1
#
_cell.length_a   1.000
_cell.length_b   1.000
_cell.length_c   1.000
_cell.angle_alpha   90.00
_cell.angle_beta   90.00
_cell.angle_gamma   90.00
#
_symmetry.space_group_name_H-M   'P 1'
#
loop_
_entity.id
_entity.type
_entity.pdbx_description
1 polymer ?
#
loop_
_entity_poly.entity_id
_entity_poly.type
_entity_poly.pdbx_seq_one_letter_code
_entity_poly.pdbx_strand_id
1 'polypeptide(L)'
;MIPVPSGVKVWLATGHTDMRKGFPGLSLMVQETLKRDPMCGHLFVFRGRGGGLIKVIWHDGQGACLFTNDRRSYYTSFLAR
;
A
#
# COMPACT_ATOMS: atom_id res chain seq x y z
N MET A 1 8.02 13.28 -6.79
CA MET A 1 6.99 12.24 -6.59
C MET A 1 7.29 11.13 -7.58
N ILE A 2 7.36 9.87 -7.13
CA ILE A 2 7.64 8.74 -8.03
C ILE A 2 6.44 8.61 -8.97
N PRO A 3 6.63 8.71 -10.30
CA PRO A 3 5.52 8.69 -11.25
C PRO A 3 4.84 7.32 -11.23
N VAL A 4 3.51 7.32 -11.18
CA VAL A 4 2.70 6.12 -11.40
C VAL A 4 2.46 6.03 -12.91
N PRO A 5 2.85 4.93 -13.59
CA PRO A 5 2.63 4.79 -15.03
C PRO A 5 1.15 4.93 -15.44
N SER A 6 0.88 5.29 -16.70
CA SER A 6 -0.48 5.28 -17.24
C SER A 6 -0.96 3.85 -17.48
N GLY A 7 -2.23 3.55 -17.18
CA GLY A 7 -2.81 2.21 -17.39
C GLY A 7 -2.58 1.21 -16.25
N VAL A 8 -2.12 1.71 -15.10
CA VAL A 8 -1.83 0.87 -13.93
C VAL A 8 -3.12 0.41 -13.27
N LYS A 9 -3.18 -0.88 -12.92
CA LYS A 9 -4.28 -1.45 -12.14
C LYS A 9 -4.02 -1.25 -10.64
N VAL A 10 -5.09 -0.93 -9.92
CA VAL A 10 -5.08 -0.84 -8.47
C VAL A 10 -5.76 -2.09 -7.91
N TRP A 11 -5.04 -2.83 -7.09
CA TRP A 11 -5.53 -4.03 -6.41
C TRP A 11 -5.71 -3.75 -4.94
N LEU A 12 -6.88 -4.07 -4.40
CA LEU A 12 -7.16 -3.98 -2.97
C LEU A 12 -7.06 -5.38 -2.34
N ALA A 13 -6.14 -5.54 -1.38
CA ALA A 13 -6.11 -6.75 -0.57
C ALA A 13 -7.33 -6.77 0.37
N THR A 14 -8.19 -7.77 0.19
CA THR A 14 -9.40 -7.94 1.01
C THR A 14 -9.05 -8.52 2.38
N GLY A 15 -9.83 -8.13 3.39
CA GLY A 15 -9.61 -8.56 4.77
C GLY A 15 -8.68 -7.62 5.54
N HIS A 16 -7.98 -8.15 6.54
CA HIS A 16 -7.10 -7.38 7.41
C HIS A 16 -5.65 -7.74 7.16
N THR A 17 -4.83 -6.73 6.89
CA THR A 17 -3.39 -6.89 6.75
C THR A 17 -2.67 -6.53 8.03
N ASP A 18 -1.69 -7.35 8.43
CA ASP A 18 -0.70 -6.92 9.40
C ASP A 18 0.16 -5.80 8.81
N MET A 19 -0.10 -4.57 9.26
CA MET A 19 0.55 -3.37 8.75
C MET A 19 1.97 -3.17 9.31
N ARG A 20 2.47 -4.07 10.16
CA ARG A 20 3.90 -4.12 10.55
C ARG A 20 4.78 -4.58 9.39
N LYS A 21 4.21 -5.29 8.41
CA LYS A 21 4.92 -5.74 7.21
C LYS A 21 5.44 -4.54 6.39
N GLY A 22 6.72 -4.60 6.02
CA GLY A 22 7.33 -3.76 5.00
C GLY A 22 7.09 -4.31 3.59
N PHE A 23 7.76 -3.75 2.58
CA PHE A 23 7.58 -4.15 1.18
C PHE A 23 7.72 -5.67 0.95
N PRO A 24 8.77 -6.38 1.42
CA PRO A 24 8.92 -7.82 1.14
C PRO A 24 7.75 -8.66 1.68
N GLY A 25 7.29 -8.37 2.91
CA GLY A 25 6.18 -9.10 3.52
C GLY A 25 4.83 -8.81 2.86
N LEU A 26 4.64 -7.59 2.36
CA LEU A 26 3.43 -7.23 1.60
C LEU A 26 3.47 -7.83 0.19
N SER A 27 4.63 -7.85 -0.46
CA SER A 27 4.85 -8.49 -1.77
C SER A 27 4.57 -9.99 -1.71
N LEU A 28 4.96 -10.67 -0.63
CA LEU A 28 4.58 -12.07 -0.41
C LEU A 28 3.05 -12.23 -0.39
N MET A 29 2.32 -11.33 0.25
CA MET A 29 0.85 -11.39 0.24
C MET A 29 0.25 -11.11 -1.15
N VAL A 30 0.87 -10.25 -1.96
CA VAL A 30 0.46 -10.07 -3.36
C VAL A 30 0.55 -11.40 -4.12
N GLN A 31 1.65 -12.14 -3.94
CA GLN A 31 1.85 -13.43 -4.59
C GLN A 31 0.91 -14.51 -4.04
N GLU A 32 0.80 -14.63 -2.72
CA GLU A 32 0.09 -15.73 -2.08
C GLU A 32 -1.43 -15.53 -2.05
N THR A 33 -1.89 -14.30 -1.81
CA THR A 33 -3.31 -13.98 -1.64
C THR A 33 -3.93 -13.47 -2.93
N LEU A 34 -3.31 -12.48 -3.57
CA LEU A 34 -3.85 -11.87 -4.78
C LEU A 34 -3.49 -12.66 -6.05
N LYS A 35 -2.55 -13.62 -5.96
CA LYS A 35 -2.04 -14.42 -7.08
C LYS A 35 -1.54 -13.53 -8.22
N ARG A 36 -0.83 -12.45 -7.87
CA ARG A 36 -0.24 -11.49 -8.82
C ARG A 36 1.26 -11.36 -8.60
N ASP A 37 1.92 -10.80 -9.61
CA ASP A 37 3.32 -10.41 -9.53
C ASP A 37 3.42 -9.02 -8.86
N PRO A 38 4.10 -8.87 -7.71
CA PRO A 38 4.31 -7.57 -7.07
C PRO A 38 5.23 -6.63 -7.88
N MET A 39 5.97 -7.15 -8.87
CA MET A 39 6.94 -6.40 -9.67
C MET A 39 6.35 -5.85 -10.98
N CYS A 40 5.09 -6.18 -11.30
CA CYS A 40 4.46 -5.82 -12.58
C CYS A 40 4.09 -4.33 -12.75
N GLY A 41 4.52 -3.46 -11.83
CA GLY A 41 4.19 -2.03 -11.86
C GLY A 41 2.76 -1.68 -11.45
N HIS A 42 1.98 -2.64 -10.96
CA HIS A 42 0.66 -2.40 -10.37
C HIS A 42 0.73 -1.89 -8.94
N LEU A 43 -0.31 -1.15 -8.54
CA LEU A 43 -0.46 -0.67 -7.18
C LEU A 43 -1.23 -1.71 -6.36
N PHE A 44 -0.67 -2.10 -5.23
CA PHE A 44 -1.32 -3.01 -4.28
C PHE A 44 -1.57 -2.29 -2.97
N VAL A 45 -2.84 -2.18 -2.60
CA VAL A 45 -3.33 -1.42 -1.46
C VAL A 45 -3.70 -2.36 -0.32
N PHE A 46 -3.20 -2.04 0.87
CA PHE A 46 -3.43 -2.80 2.09
C PHE A 46 -4.01 -1.91 3.17
N ARG A 47 -4.93 -2.47 3.95
CA ARG A 47 -5.59 -1.80 5.05
C ARG A 47 -5.41 -2.62 6.34
N GLY A 48 -5.08 -1.92 7.42
CA GLY A 48 -5.04 -2.52 8.76
C GLY A 48 -6.43 -2.77 9.35
N ARG A 49 -6.52 -3.58 10.40
CA ARG A 49 -7.81 -3.95 11.04
C ARG A 49 -8.68 -2.76 11.47
N GLY A 50 -8.11 -1.80 12.20
CA GLY A 50 -8.80 -0.55 12.55
C GLY A 50 -8.85 0.45 11.40
N GLY A 51 -8.02 0.22 10.38
CA GLY A 51 -7.87 0.99 9.14
C GLY A 51 -7.87 2.51 9.27
N GLY A 52 -7.19 2.97 10.32
CA GLY A 52 -6.47 4.23 10.28
C GLY A 52 -5.27 4.16 9.32
N LEU A 53 -4.59 3.01 9.26
CA LEU A 53 -3.39 2.84 8.44
C LEU A 53 -3.68 2.19 7.08
N ILE A 54 -3.18 2.81 6.02
CA ILE A 54 -3.15 2.33 4.64
C ILE A 54 -1.69 2.26 4.18
N LYS A 55 -1.35 1.18 3.47
CA LYS A 55 -0.08 1.04 2.77
C LYS A 55 -0.34 0.75 1.30
N VAL A 56 0.49 1.30 0.44
CA VAL A 56 0.48 1.02 -1.00
C VAL A 56 1.89 0.61 -1.40
N ILE A 57 2.02 -0.52 -2.09
CA ILE A 57 3.29 -0.94 -2.68
C ILE A 57 3.17 -0.99 -4.21
N TRP A 58 4.26 -0.67 -4.89
CA TRP A 58 4.44 -0.88 -6.32
C TRP A 58 5.94 -0.95 -6.64
N HIS A 59 6.28 -1.51 -7.80
CA HIS A 59 7.63 -1.44 -8.33
C HIS A 59 7.64 -0.51 -9.54
N ASP A 60 8.50 0.51 -9.58
CA ASP A 60 8.53 1.48 -10.69
C ASP A 60 9.38 1.03 -11.89
N GLY A 61 9.92 -0.19 -11.82
CA GLY A 61 10.84 -0.75 -12.81
C GLY A 61 12.31 -0.62 -12.40
N GLN A 62 12.63 0.27 -11.46
CA GLN A 62 13.98 0.46 -10.92
C GLN A 62 14.07 0.08 -9.43
N GLY A 63 12.99 0.26 -8.68
CA GLY A 63 12.97 0.04 -7.26
C GLY A 63 11.59 -0.24 -6.67
N ALA A 64 11.64 -0.82 -5.48
CA ALA A 64 10.50 -1.08 -4.64
C ALA A 64 10.02 0.20 -3.95
N CYS A 65 8.76 0.54 -4.14
CA CYS A 65 8.13 1.72 -3.55
C CYS A 65 7.11 1.30 -2.49
N LEU A 66 7.13 1.98 -1.34
CA LEU A 66 6.16 1.81 -0.27
C LEU A 66 5.68 3.18 0.20
N PHE A 67 4.38 3.42 0.06
CA PHE A 67 3.70 4.57 0.65
C PHE A 67 2.92 4.13 1.88
N THR A 68 2.97 4.92 2.94
CA THR A 68 2.23 4.68 4.18
C THR A 68 1.47 5.96 4.56
N ASN A 69 0.18 5.81 4.84
CA ASN A 69 -0.66 6.91 5.27
C ASN A 69 -1.52 6.49 6.45
N ASP A 70 -1.53 7.31 7.50
CA ASP A 70 -2.44 7.16 8.63
C ASP A 70 -3.55 8.21 8.51
N ARG A 71 -4.79 7.82 8.81
CA ARG A 71 -5.95 8.70 8.87
C ARG A 71 -5.75 9.88 9.82
N ARG A 72 -4.83 9.76 10.79
CA ARG A 72 -4.43 10.85 11.69
C ARG A 72 -3.44 11.84 11.08
N SER A 73 -2.78 11.52 9.96
CA SER A 73 -1.77 12.38 9.35
C SER A 73 -2.32 13.73 8.86
N TYR A 74 -3.65 13.88 8.70
CA TYR A 74 -4.26 15.09 8.16
C TYR A 74 -5.02 15.95 9.20
N TYR A 75 -5.18 15.53 10.46
CA TYR A 75 -6.08 16.20 11.43
C TYR A 75 -5.63 16.15 12.91
N THR A 76 -4.48 16.75 13.25
CA THR A 76 -4.19 17.12 14.65
C THR A 76 -3.72 18.56 14.82
N SER A 77 -3.88 19.42 13.81
CA SER A 77 -3.59 20.86 13.90
C SER A 77 -4.83 21.77 13.87
N PHE A 78 -6.02 21.24 13.52
CA PHE A 78 -7.23 22.08 13.29
C PHE A 78 -8.45 21.73 14.16
N LEU A 79 -8.37 20.71 15.02
CA LEU A 79 -9.45 20.33 15.95
C LEU A 79 -9.00 20.30 17.42
N ALA A 80 -7.97 21.10 17.75
CA ALA A 80 -7.67 21.48 19.12
C ALA A 80 -8.24 22.89 19.38
N ARG A 81 -9.56 23.01 19.34
CA ARG A 81 -10.34 24.09 19.97
C ARG A 81 -11.62 23.48 20.53
#